data_AF-A0A9X2E5Z8-F1
#
_entry.id   AF-A0A9X2E5Z8-F1
#
_cell.length_a   1.000
_cell.length_b   1.000
_cell.length_c   1.000
_cell.angle_alpha   90.00
_cell.angle_beta   90.00
_cell.angle_gamma   90.00
#
_symmetry.space_group_name_H-M   'P 1'
#
loop_
_entity.id
_entity.type
_entity.pdbx_description
1 polymer ?
#
loop_
_entity_poly.entity_id
_entity_poly.type
_entity_poly.pdbx_seq_one_letter_code
_entity_poly.pdbx_strand_id
1 'polypeptide(L)'
;MRWCLAAPGLTSATLVTQLEFARKHSGDYGRWSKLTVGEWPWTALRLGPKIARTSFHPVPRVDAAVLHLERRATPLLPGATRADYRALVEIGFAGTGGCLTASLRRRFPAKAVRRACAAAGIPEGVPVGYVPPDAWVILFRYLAR
;
A
#
# COMPACT_ATOMS: atom_id res chain seq x y z
N MET A 1 13.71 3.13 3.07
CA MET A 1 12.25 3.33 3.24
C MET A 1 11.72 2.89 4.62
N ARG A 2 11.99 1.67 5.12
CA ARG A 2 11.45 1.20 6.43
C ARG A 2 11.77 2.13 7.59
N TRP A 3 13.01 2.66 7.65
CA TRP A 3 13.41 3.65 8.65
C TRP A 3 12.53 4.91 8.61
N CYS A 4 12.28 5.47 7.43
CA CYS A 4 11.42 6.66 7.28
C CYS A 4 10.00 6.42 7.81
N LEU A 5 9.43 5.24 7.53
CA LEU A 5 8.08 4.87 7.95
C LEU A 5 7.97 4.57 9.46
N ALA A 6 9.08 4.19 10.09
CA ALA A 6 9.16 3.92 11.52
C ALA A 6 9.46 5.16 12.36
N ALA A 7 10.01 6.22 11.76
CA ALA A 7 10.42 7.44 12.45
C ALA A 7 9.20 8.26 12.95
N PRO A 8 8.96 8.37 14.27
CA PRO A 8 7.75 9.00 14.81
C PRO A 8 7.63 10.49 14.47
N GLY A 9 8.74 11.23 14.42
CA GLY A 9 8.75 12.66 14.11
C GLY A 9 8.82 13.00 12.62
N LEU A 10 9.02 12.01 11.74
CA LEU A 10 9.23 12.30 10.31
C LEU A 10 7.90 12.65 9.64
N THR A 11 7.81 13.87 9.11
CA THR A 11 6.64 14.38 8.39
C THR A 11 6.70 14.09 6.90
N SER A 12 7.89 14.08 6.30
CA SER A 12 8.10 13.73 4.91
C SER A 12 9.51 13.18 4.65
N ALA A 13 9.68 12.48 3.54
CA ALA A 13 10.98 12.08 3.01
C ALA A 13 10.98 12.13 1.48
N THR A 14 12.05 12.65 0.90
CA THR A 14 12.29 12.63 -0.55
C THR A 14 13.48 11.73 -0.81
N LEU A 15 13.25 10.59 -1.47
CA LEU A 15 14.26 9.56 -1.67
C LEU A 15 14.61 9.45 -3.15
N VAL A 16 15.90 9.45 -3.49
CA VAL A 16 16.36 8.98 -4.81
C VAL A 16 16.53 7.47 -4.72
N THR A 17 15.83 6.73 -5.57
CA THR A 17 15.85 5.27 -5.61
C THR A 17 15.98 4.78 -7.05
N GLN A 18 16.17 3.48 -7.26
CA GLN A 18 16.04 2.90 -8.59
C GLN A 18 14.62 3.11 -9.12
N LEU A 19 14.47 3.37 -10.43
CA LEU A 19 13.18 3.66 -11.06
C LEU A 19 12.12 2.59 -10.72
N GLU A 20 12.47 1.32 -10.88
CA GLU A 20 11.57 0.18 -10.57
C GLU A 20 11.14 0.14 -9.11
N PHE A 21 12.02 0.56 -8.19
CA PHE A 21 11.68 0.63 -6.78
C PHE A 21 10.65 1.73 -6.51
N ALA A 22 10.84 2.92 -7.10
CA ALA A 22 9.90 4.03 -6.94
C ALA A 22 8.50 3.65 -7.49
N ARG A 23 8.45 3.12 -8.71
CA ARG A 23 7.22 2.68 -9.39
C ARG A 23 6.44 1.62 -8.60
N LYS A 24 7.15 0.62 -8.08
CA LYS A 24 6.56 -0.46 -7.26
C LYS A 24 5.85 0.06 -6.01
N HIS A 25 6.35 1.16 -5.41
CA HIS A 25 5.82 1.67 -4.14
C HIS A 25 4.86 2.84 -4.31
N SER A 26 4.83 3.49 -5.48
CA SER A 26 3.89 4.56 -5.83
C SER A 26 2.60 4.07 -6.48
N GLY A 27 2.52 2.79 -6.88
CA GLY A 27 1.37 2.23 -7.59
C GLY A 27 1.36 2.50 -9.10
N ASP A 28 2.49 2.92 -9.68
CA ASP A 28 2.64 3.28 -11.11
C ASP A 28 2.20 2.16 -12.06
N TYR A 29 2.32 0.90 -11.62
CA TYR A 29 1.94 -0.28 -12.41
C TYR A 29 0.45 -0.67 -12.31
N GLY A 30 -0.38 0.13 -11.64
CA GLY A 30 -1.73 -0.31 -11.24
C GLY A 30 -1.69 -1.50 -10.26
N ARG A 31 -0.52 -1.78 -9.68
CA ARG A 31 -0.27 -2.84 -8.71
C ARG A 31 0.35 -2.26 -7.46
N TRP A 32 -0.14 -2.72 -6.32
CA TRP A 32 0.18 -2.19 -5.01
C TRP A 32 0.95 -3.19 -4.17
N SER A 33 2.07 -2.73 -3.61
CA SER A 33 2.82 -3.54 -2.66
C SER A 33 2.10 -3.59 -1.31
N LYS A 34 2.28 -4.71 -0.59
CA LYS A 34 1.81 -4.87 0.78
C LYS A 34 2.22 -3.71 1.69
N LEU A 35 3.45 -3.23 1.53
CA LEU A 35 3.96 -2.09 2.30
C LEU A 35 3.19 -0.81 1.96
N THR A 36 2.99 -0.52 0.68
CA THR A 36 2.22 0.66 0.25
C THR A 36 0.81 0.63 0.81
N VAL A 37 0.11 -0.51 0.70
CA VAL A 37 -1.24 -0.69 1.25
C VAL A 37 -1.25 -0.54 2.77
N GLY A 38 -0.28 -1.15 3.47
CA GLY A 38 -0.17 -1.15 4.93
C GLY A 38 0.12 0.21 5.55
N GLU A 39 0.75 1.12 4.80
CA GLU A 39 1.04 2.50 5.25
C GLU A 39 0.05 3.54 4.73
N TRP A 40 -0.73 3.19 3.71
CA TRP A 40 -1.60 4.10 2.97
C TRP A 40 -2.47 5.02 3.84
N PRO A 41 -3.07 4.55 4.94
CA PRO A 41 -3.93 5.41 5.76
C PRO A 41 -3.19 6.57 6.42
N TRP A 42 -1.88 6.46 6.65
CA TRP A 42 -1.09 7.47 7.35
C TRP A 42 -0.05 8.15 6.47
N THR A 43 0.39 7.50 5.39
CA THR A 43 1.45 7.99 4.52
C THR A 43 1.01 7.96 3.06
N ALA A 44 1.13 9.10 2.37
CA ALA A 44 1.05 9.16 0.92
C ALA A 44 2.42 8.80 0.32
N LEU A 45 2.45 7.86 -0.63
CA LEU A 45 3.63 7.52 -1.41
C LEU A 45 3.39 7.97 -2.85
N ARG A 46 4.27 8.82 -3.40
CA ARG A 46 4.10 9.39 -4.75
C ARG A 46 5.37 9.25 -5.57
N LEU A 47 5.19 8.87 -6.84
CA LEU A 47 6.27 8.89 -7.82
C LEU A 47 6.58 10.35 -8.17
N GLY A 48 7.83 10.74 -7.98
CA GLY A 48 8.36 12.02 -8.45
C GLY A 48 9.03 11.86 -9.83
N PRO A 49 9.88 12.83 -10.23
CA PRO A 49 10.55 12.78 -11.52
C PRO A 49 11.48 11.57 -11.67
N LYS A 50 11.56 11.06 -12.90
CA LYS A 50 12.61 10.14 -13.35
C LYS A 50 13.94 10.90 -13.46
N ILE A 51 15.02 10.27 -13.03
CA ILE A 51 16.39 10.78 -13.15
C ILE A 51 17.18 9.82 -14.04
N ALA A 52 17.70 10.32 -15.15
CA ALA A 52 18.49 9.51 -16.07
C ALA A 52 19.75 8.97 -15.38
N ARG A 53 20.13 7.72 -15.66
CA ARG A 53 21.36 7.12 -15.10
C ARG A 53 22.62 7.93 -15.43
N THR A 54 22.64 8.65 -16.54
CA THR A 54 23.74 9.51 -16.98
C THR A 54 23.95 10.74 -16.10
N SER A 55 23.03 11.02 -15.16
CA SER A 55 23.18 12.06 -14.14
C SER A 55 24.05 11.63 -12.94
N PHE A 56 24.58 10.41 -12.93
CA PHE A 56 25.37 9.86 -11.83
C PHE A 56 26.79 9.48 -12.27
N HIS A 57 27.73 9.49 -11.32
CA HIS A 57 29.10 9.01 -11.52
C HIS A 57 29.54 8.07 -10.36
N PRO A 58 29.98 6.83 -10.65
CA PRO A 58 29.97 6.18 -11.97
C PRO A 58 28.54 5.94 -12.47
N VAL A 59 28.36 5.79 -13.79
CA VAL A 59 27.03 5.59 -14.41
C VAL A 59 26.47 4.22 -13.98
N PRO A 60 25.32 4.16 -13.27
CA PRO A 60 24.70 2.91 -12.83
C PRO A 60 24.01 2.18 -14.00
N ARG A 61 23.59 0.94 -13.77
CA ARG A 61 22.92 0.11 -14.80
C ARG A 61 21.53 0.60 -15.18
N VAL A 62 20.80 1.16 -14.22
CA VAL A 62 19.38 1.51 -14.35
C VAL A 62 19.15 2.99 -14.03
N ASP A 63 18.07 3.55 -14.56
CA ASP A 63 17.62 4.88 -14.20
C ASP A 63 17.16 4.95 -12.73
N ALA A 64 17.20 6.15 -12.18
CA ALA A 64 16.68 6.46 -10.86
C ALA A 64 15.35 7.20 -10.97
N ALA A 65 14.66 7.33 -9.84
CA ALA A 65 13.50 8.20 -9.70
C ALA A 65 13.40 8.71 -8.26
N VAL A 66 12.74 9.86 -8.13
CA VAL A 66 12.35 10.39 -6.83
C VAL A 66 11.12 9.65 -6.33
N LEU A 67 11.12 9.25 -5.07
CA LEU A 67 9.98 8.73 -4.35
C LEU A 67 9.70 9.65 -3.16
N HIS A 68 8.52 10.26 -3.14
CA HIS A 68 8.06 11.10 -2.05
C HIS A 68 7.23 10.28 -1.07
N LEU A 69 7.56 10.41 0.22
CA LEU A 69 6.76 9.92 1.33
C LEU A 69 6.28 11.13 2.12
N GLU A 70 4.98 11.25 2.33
CA GLU A 70 4.38 12.34 3.10
C GLU A 70 3.42 11.78 4.12
N ARG A 71 3.62 12.11 5.40
CA ARG A 71 2.63 11.83 6.43
C ARG A 71 1.40 12.70 6.16
N ARG A 72 0.23 12.06 6.14
CA ARG A 72 -1.04 12.77 5.97
C ARG A 72 -1.31 13.62 7.19
N ALA A 73 -1.58 14.91 6.99
CA ALA A 73 -2.03 15.81 8.05
C ALA A 73 -3.33 15.29 8.70
N THR A 74 -4.24 14.75 7.88
CA THR A 74 -5.44 14.04 8.31
C THR A 74 -5.34 12.57 7.85
N PRO A 75 -4.99 11.63 8.74
CA PRO A 75 -4.97 10.21 8.42
C PRO A 75 -6.34 9.70 7.95
N LEU A 76 -6.35 8.75 7.02
CA LEU A 76 -7.58 8.10 6.54
C LEU A 76 -8.18 7.16 7.59
N LEU A 77 -7.36 6.69 8.53
CA LEU A 77 -7.75 5.89 9.69
C LEU A 77 -7.06 6.40 10.96
N PRO A 78 -7.70 6.32 12.14
CA PRO A 78 -7.08 6.70 13.41
C PRO A 78 -5.76 5.95 13.67
N GLY A 79 -4.80 6.60 14.33
CA GLY A 79 -3.52 5.96 14.68
C GLY A 79 -3.67 4.71 15.53
N ALA A 80 -4.70 4.66 16.38
CA ALA A 80 -4.99 3.51 17.24
C ALA A 80 -5.32 2.23 16.46
N THR A 81 -5.88 2.34 15.24
CA THR A 81 -6.26 1.18 14.42
C THR A 81 -5.11 0.64 13.58
N ARG A 82 -3.88 1.15 13.75
CA ARG A 82 -2.75 0.82 12.88
C ARG A 82 -2.34 -0.64 12.93
N ALA A 83 -2.35 -1.23 14.13
CA ALA A 83 -2.05 -2.65 14.30
C ALA A 83 -3.10 -3.54 13.60
N ASP A 84 -4.38 -3.28 13.86
CA ASP A 84 -5.50 -4.06 13.30
C ASP A 84 -5.57 -3.95 11.77
N TYR A 85 -5.40 -2.73 11.24
CA TYR A 85 -5.37 -2.51 9.81
C TYR A 85 -4.21 -3.27 9.16
N ARG A 86 -3.01 -3.21 9.73
CA ARG A 86 -1.87 -3.98 9.21
C ARG A 86 -2.14 -5.47 9.28
N ALA A 87 -2.75 -5.98 10.35
CA ALA A 87 -3.13 -7.39 10.45
C ALA A 87 -4.14 -7.81 9.36
N LEU A 88 -5.11 -6.95 9.02
CA LEU A 88 -6.01 -7.19 7.89
C LEU A 88 -5.24 -7.26 6.55
N VAL A 89 -4.29 -6.33 6.34
CA VAL A 89 -3.43 -6.32 5.15
C VAL A 89 -2.57 -7.58 5.07
N GLU A 90 -2.00 -8.04 6.19
CA GLU A 90 -1.27 -9.31 6.31
C GLU A 90 -2.13 -10.49 5.83
N ILE A 91 -3.36 -10.61 6.33
CA ILE A 91 -4.29 -11.68 5.95
C ILE A 91 -4.53 -11.65 4.43
N GLY A 92 -4.88 -10.48 3.88
CA GLY A 92 -5.18 -10.39 2.45
C GLY A 92 -3.97 -10.72 1.55
N PHE A 93 -2.78 -10.30 1.96
CA PHE A 93 -1.52 -10.57 1.24
C PHE A 93 -0.91 -11.96 1.51
N ALA A 94 -1.53 -12.80 2.35
CA ALA A 94 -1.08 -14.18 2.56
C ALA A 94 -1.16 -15.06 1.29
N GLY A 95 -1.78 -14.56 0.21
CA GLY A 95 -1.76 -15.21 -1.11
C GLY A 95 -2.60 -16.48 -1.19
N THR A 96 -3.46 -16.72 -0.21
CA THR A 96 -4.24 -17.94 -0.19
C THR A 96 -5.44 -17.86 -1.14
N GLY A 97 -5.61 -18.87 -2.00
CA GLY A 97 -6.82 -19.02 -2.81
C GLY A 97 -6.88 -18.03 -3.98
N GLY A 98 -5.74 -17.47 -4.36
CA GLY A 98 -5.54 -16.68 -5.58
C GLY A 98 -6.08 -15.25 -5.54
N CYS A 99 -6.95 -14.90 -4.58
CA CYS A 99 -7.61 -13.59 -4.53
C CYS A 99 -7.81 -13.06 -3.11
N LEU A 100 -8.07 -11.75 -2.99
CA LEU A 100 -8.26 -11.10 -1.69
C LEU A 100 -9.45 -11.70 -0.92
N THR A 101 -10.58 -11.95 -1.58
CA THR A 101 -11.78 -12.49 -0.93
C THR A 101 -11.54 -13.87 -0.33
N ALA A 102 -10.80 -14.74 -1.02
CA ALA A 102 -10.46 -16.08 -0.53
C ALA A 102 -9.58 -16.01 0.72
N SER A 103 -8.57 -15.15 0.72
CA SER A 103 -7.73 -14.90 1.90
C SER A 103 -8.56 -14.42 3.10
N LEU A 104 -9.46 -13.45 2.91
CA LEU A 104 -10.26 -12.88 4.00
C LEU A 104 -11.27 -13.87 4.60
N ARG A 105 -11.87 -14.74 3.77
CA ARG A 105 -12.83 -15.76 4.22
C ARG A 105 -12.25 -16.78 5.20
N ARG A 106 -10.92 -16.88 5.31
CA ARG A 106 -10.26 -17.71 6.34
C ARG A 106 -10.37 -17.15 7.75
N ARG A 107 -10.56 -15.84 7.89
CA ARG A 107 -10.59 -15.17 9.20
C ARG A 107 -11.92 -14.48 9.51
N PHE A 108 -12.71 -14.17 8.49
CA PHE A 108 -13.98 -13.45 8.63
C PHE A 108 -15.14 -14.24 8.02
N PRO A 109 -16.37 -14.14 8.59
CA PRO A 109 -17.55 -14.78 8.01
C PRO A 109 -17.78 -14.37 6.55
N ALA A 110 -18.13 -15.33 5.69
CA ALA A 110 -18.27 -15.09 4.25
C ALA A 110 -19.27 -13.97 3.90
N LYS A 111 -20.35 -13.82 4.68
CA LYS A 111 -21.33 -12.74 4.51
C LYS A 111 -20.71 -11.36 4.80
N ALA A 112 -19.88 -11.25 5.83
CA ALA A 112 -19.20 -10.01 6.19
C ALA A 112 -18.18 -9.62 5.11
N VAL A 113 -17.37 -10.56 4.64
CA VAL A 113 -16.41 -10.34 3.54
C VAL A 113 -17.12 -9.86 2.28
N ARG A 114 -18.20 -10.53 1.87
CA ARG A 114 -18.97 -10.14 0.67
C ARG A 114 -19.50 -8.71 0.77
N ARG A 115 -20.10 -8.35 1.91
CA ARG A 115 -20.62 -7.00 2.16
C ARG A 115 -19.50 -5.95 2.14
N ALA A 116 -18.37 -6.24 2.77
CA ALA A 116 -17.23 -5.33 2.82
C ALA A 116 -16.58 -5.13 1.44
N CYS A 117 -16.39 -6.20 0.65
CA CYS A 117 -15.87 -6.11 -0.70
C CYS A 117 -16.83 -5.36 -1.64
N ALA A 118 -18.14 -5.60 -1.54
CA ALA A 118 -19.14 -4.85 -2.30
C ALA A 118 -19.09 -3.35 -1.97
N ALA A 119 -19.02 -2.99 -0.69
CA ALA A 119 -18.90 -1.60 -0.26
C ALA A 119 -17.58 -0.94 -0.71
N ALA A 120 -16.50 -1.71 -0.77
CA ALA A 120 -15.19 -1.26 -1.23
C ALA A 120 -15.04 -1.28 -2.77
N GLY A 121 -16.06 -1.71 -3.52
CA GLY A 121 -16.00 -1.85 -4.98
C GLY A 121 -14.95 -2.86 -5.44
N ILE A 122 -14.69 -3.90 -4.66
CA ILE A 122 -13.69 -4.94 -4.97
C ILE A 122 -14.42 -6.12 -5.65
N PRO A 123 -14.19 -6.38 -6.95
CA PRO A 123 -14.75 -7.54 -7.61
C PRO A 123 -14.29 -8.85 -6.99
N GLU A 124 -15.09 -9.90 -7.14
CA GLU A 124 -14.70 -11.24 -6.71
C GLU A 124 -13.53 -11.76 -7.58
N GLY A 125 -12.66 -12.58 -6.99
CA GLY A 125 -11.51 -13.13 -7.72
C GLY A 125 -10.33 -12.17 -7.96
N VAL A 126 -10.43 -10.88 -7.60
CA VAL A 126 -9.33 -9.93 -7.84
C VAL A 126 -8.07 -10.31 -7.03
N PRO A 127 -6.91 -10.47 -7.70
CA PRO A 127 -5.65 -10.72 -7.00
C PRO A 127 -5.29 -9.52 -6.11
N VAL A 128 -4.79 -9.81 -4.92
CA VAL A 128 -4.57 -8.81 -3.86
C VAL A 128 -3.77 -7.57 -4.31
N GLY A 129 -2.79 -7.77 -5.20
CA GLY A 129 -1.94 -6.69 -5.68
C GLY A 129 -2.66 -5.67 -6.56
N TYR A 130 -3.80 -5.99 -7.15
CA TYR A 130 -4.57 -5.09 -8.00
C TYR A 130 -5.67 -4.34 -7.25
N VAL A 131 -5.85 -4.60 -5.95
CA VAL A 131 -6.82 -3.90 -5.13
C VAL A 131 -6.24 -2.53 -4.74
N PRO A 132 -6.87 -1.41 -5.11
CA PRO A 132 -6.36 -0.08 -4.80
C PRO A 132 -6.38 0.18 -3.29
N PRO A 133 -5.39 0.90 -2.73
CA PRO A 133 -5.27 1.11 -1.29
C PRO A 133 -6.49 1.79 -0.64
N ASP A 134 -7.20 2.66 -1.36
CA ASP A 134 -8.42 3.29 -0.85
C ASP A 134 -9.54 2.26 -0.58
N ALA A 135 -9.62 1.20 -1.40
CA ALA A 135 -10.57 0.11 -1.18
C ALA A 135 -10.25 -0.66 0.11
N TRP A 136 -8.98 -0.76 0.52
CA TRP A 136 -8.60 -1.38 1.80
C TRP A 136 -9.07 -0.58 3.01
N VAL A 137 -9.08 0.75 2.92
CA VAL A 137 -9.61 1.62 3.98
C VAL A 137 -11.11 1.38 4.16
N ILE A 138 -11.86 1.27 3.06
CA ILE A 138 -13.29 0.97 3.11
C ILE A 138 -13.52 -0.44 3.66
N LEU A 139 -12.79 -1.43 3.13
CA LEU A 139 -12.85 -2.82 3.57
C LEU A 139 -12.64 -2.93 5.09
N PHE A 140 -11.60 -2.28 5.63
CA PHE A 140 -11.32 -2.27 7.06
C PHE A 140 -12.47 -1.70 7.88
N ARG A 141 -13.03 -0.55 7.47
CA ARG A 141 -14.17 0.08 8.17
C ARG A 141 -15.42 -0.80 8.23
N TYR A 142 -15.59 -1.73 7.30
CA TYR A 142 -16.72 -2.67 7.28
C TYR A 142 -16.47 -3.97 8.05
N LEU A 143 -15.21 -4.38 8.17
CA LEU A 143 -14.81 -5.61 8.89
C LEU A 143 -14.47 -5.36 10.37
N ALA A 144 -14.08 -4.13 10.73
CA ALA A 144 -13.80 -3.73 12.11
C ALA A 144 -15.06 -3.40 12.93
N ARG A 145 -16.25 -3.66 12.36
CA ARG A 145 -17.57 -3.48 13.01
C ARG A 145 -18.11 -4.80 13.53
#